data_AF-A0A354GQS6-F1
#
_entry.id   AF-A0A354GQS6-F1
#
_cell.length_a   1.000
_cell.length_b   1.000
_cell.length_c   1.000
_cell.angle_alpha   90.00
_cell.angle_beta   90.00
_cell.angle_gamma   90.00
#
_symmetry.space_group_name_H-M   'P 1'
#
loop_
_entity.id
_entity.type
_entity.pdbx_description
1 polymer ?
#
loop_
_entity_poly.entity_id
_entity_poly.type
_entity_poly.pdbx_seq_one_letter_code
_entity_poly.pdbx_strand_id
1 'polypeptide(L)'
;MKFVDYAPPASPSLEQQRDALQKGLGRAMQWALVGQLNDEPLLEACLQDQRHDSQLEACRGDWLWEIVRTVGATDRFRVPILHALYELSDDGSADQLCGLARCYGATGDEPFRTRLYEIVEQKPFPCQCPSLGEEEIIALDGEQAFLFAAKMRGRSLAKPEEWDDGSLGHFAVERFGEERVSALLDGSSDAEITRFRECWRRIELHWTEQRRNGSQEGRMAATSVTKIIQEAEGESMCYWFMGWGKNASEADLLIVLQRLWTEQDPKVIVKLLRVFSGRALPEFDARFFDLCRHGDEEIRRRAFHALERNTLPLIREFALNELQRGMPDESVVGLFINNYGQGDEQRILEAMVLPDDVCLLHWLFYDVVEILEKNPKADCSQLGLVCYVVTPCGNCRFRSARLLLKQQAAPQWLMEECRHDSGKECRELFANAAGSTE
;
A
#
# COMPACT_ATOMS: atom_id res chain seq x y z
N MET A 1 23.32 6.23 15.45
CA MET A 1 22.19 5.96 16.37
C MET A 1 22.43 4.59 17.00
N LYS A 2 22.36 4.43 18.33
CA LYS A 2 22.54 3.09 18.94
C LYS A 2 21.16 2.46 19.11
N PHE A 3 20.83 1.52 18.23
CA PHE A 3 19.57 0.78 18.22
C PHE A 3 19.64 -0.37 19.24
N VAL A 4 19.47 -0.09 20.54
CA VAL A 4 19.83 -1.07 21.59
C VAL A 4 18.64 -1.75 22.27
N ASP A 5 17.44 -1.17 22.21
CA ASP A 5 16.22 -1.85 22.64
C ASP A 5 14.98 -1.22 21.97
N TYR A 6 14.15 -2.07 21.38
CA TYR A 6 12.92 -1.70 20.70
C TYR A 6 11.67 -2.35 21.31
N ALA A 7 11.85 -3.08 22.42
CA ALA A 7 10.75 -3.67 23.13
C ALA A 7 9.75 -2.58 23.55
N PRO A 8 8.43 -2.85 23.44
CA PRO A 8 7.43 -1.90 23.89
C PRO A 8 7.59 -1.62 25.40
N PRO A 9 7.55 -0.35 25.84
CA PRO A 9 7.54 -0.04 27.26
C PRO A 9 6.28 -0.58 27.92
N ALA A 10 6.40 -0.97 29.20
CA ALA A 10 5.26 -1.41 30.00
C ALA A 10 4.23 -0.29 30.24
N SER A 11 4.72 0.96 30.35
CA SER A 11 3.89 2.17 30.50
C SER A 11 4.20 3.14 29.37
N PRO A 12 3.39 3.15 28.30
CA PRO A 12 3.63 4.01 27.14
C PRO A 12 3.23 5.46 27.38
N SER A 13 3.99 6.40 26.80
CA SER A 13 3.57 7.81 26.68
C SER A 13 2.40 7.95 25.71
N LEU A 14 1.70 9.10 25.73
CA LEU A 14 0.63 9.38 24.76
C LEU A 14 1.14 9.36 23.32
N GLU A 15 2.36 9.83 23.08
CA GLU A 15 2.98 9.81 21.75
C GLU A 15 3.26 8.38 21.28
N GLN A 16 3.73 7.49 22.17
CA GLN A 16 3.92 6.07 21.84
C GLN A 16 2.59 5.35 21.56
N GLN A 17 1.52 5.74 22.24
CA GLN A 17 0.18 5.22 21.97
C GLN A 17 -0.34 5.69 20.60
N ARG A 18 -0.17 6.98 20.27
CA ARG A 18 -0.50 7.52 18.95
C ARG A 18 0.28 6.82 17.85
N ASP A 19 1.60 6.69 17.99
CA ASP A 19 2.45 5.98 17.02
C ASP A 19 1.99 4.53 16.82
N ALA A 20 1.67 3.80 17.90
CA ALA A 20 1.19 2.43 17.81
C ALA A 20 -0.16 2.31 17.08
N LEU A 21 -1.10 3.21 17.36
CA LEU A 21 -2.41 3.24 16.69
C LEU A 21 -2.28 3.66 15.22
N GLN A 22 -1.47 4.70 14.95
CA GLN A 22 -1.16 5.20 13.61
C GLN A 22 -0.46 4.14 12.75
N LYS A 23 0.39 3.30 13.31
CA LYS A 23 1.04 2.22 12.57
C LYS A 23 0.22 0.94 12.52
N GLY A 24 -0.80 0.79 13.37
CA GLY A 24 -1.56 -0.46 13.51
C GLY A 24 -0.79 -1.56 14.25
N LEU A 25 0.08 -1.19 15.18
CA LEU A 25 0.93 -2.10 15.94
C LEU A 25 0.13 -2.82 17.04
N GLY A 26 0.33 -4.13 17.18
CA GLY A 26 -0.39 -4.94 18.17
C GLY A 26 -0.11 -4.57 19.64
N ARG A 27 0.96 -3.79 19.91
CA ARG A 27 1.23 -3.26 21.25
C ARG A 27 0.12 -2.34 21.75
N ALA A 28 -0.63 -1.68 20.86
CA ALA A 28 -1.81 -0.92 21.24
C ALA A 28 -2.88 -1.81 21.90
N MET A 29 -3.14 -3.00 21.34
CA MET A 29 -4.03 -3.98 21.93
C MET A 29 -3.46 -4.55 23.24
N GLN A 30 -2.16 -4.83 23.31
CA GLN A 30 -1.53 -5.30 24.55
C GLN A 30 -1.69 -4.27 25.67
N TRP A 31 -1.46 -2.98 25.40
CA TRP A 31 -1.70 -1.90 26.37
C TRP A 31 -3.18 -1.76 26.73
N ALA A 32 -4.10 -1.98 25.79
CA ALA A 32 -5.54 -2.02 26.09
C ALA A 32 -5.89 -3.15 27.08
N LEU A 33 -5.35 -4.36 26.88
CA LEU A 33 -5.60 -5.52 27.73
C LEU A 33 -5.15 -5.31 29.19
N VAL A 34 -4.10 -4.50 29.41
CA VAL A 34 -3.58 -4.18 30.75
C VAL A 34 -4.03 -2.82 31.28
N GLY A 35 -4.96 -2.14 30.60
CA GLY A 35 -5.50 -0.85 31.02
C GLY A 35 -4.49 0.31 30.99
N GLN A 36 -3.51 0.25 30.09
CA GLN A 36 -2.48 1.30 29.88
C GLN A 36 -2.74 2.16 28.64
N LEU A 37 -3.74 1.82 27.82
CA LEU A 37 -4.16 2.62 26.67
C LEU A 37 -5.17 3.69 27.10
N ASN A 38 -4.90 4.95 26.75
CA ASN A 38 -5.73 6.09 27.08
C ASN A 38 -6.84 6.30 26.05
N ASP A 39 -7.97 6.86 26.51
CA ASP A 39 -9.12 7.15 25.66
C ASP A 39 -8.80 8.19 24.57
N GLU A 40 -7.97 9.21 24.86
CA GLU A 40 -7.70 10.31 23.92
C GLU A 40 -7.01 9.83 22.62
N PRO A 41 -5.84 9.16 22.65
CA PRO A 41 -5.22 8.62 21.43
C PRO A 41 -6.11 7.62 20.69
N LEU A 42 -6.85 6.79 21.42
CA LEU A 42 -7.72 5.79 20.82
C LEU A 42 -8.91 6.43 20.09
N LEU A 43 -9.55 7.42 20.71
CA LEU A 43 -10.65 8.13 20.08
C LEU A 43 -10.16 8.90 18.84
N GLU A 44 -9.01 9.56 18.93
CA GLU A 44 -8.36 10.22 17.79
C GLU A 44 -8.18 9.24 16.62
N ALA A 45 -7.63 8.05 16.88
CA ALA A 45 -7.45 7.01 15.89
C ALA A 45 -8.77 6.42 15.36
N CYS A 46 -9.87 6.45 16.13
CA CYS A 46 -11.20 6.07 15.64
C CYS A 46 -11.80 7.12 14.70
N LEU A 47 -11.55 8.40 14.95
CA LEU A 47 -12.14 9.51 14.21
C LEU A 47 -11.38 9.85 12.92
N GLN A 48 -10.08 9.57 12.88
CA GLN A 48 -9.22 9.87 11.74
C GLN A 48 -8.52 8.61 11.26
N ASP A 49 -8.54 8.39 9.95
CA ASP A 49 -7.70 7.36 9.37
C ASP A 49 -6.25 7.85 9.29
N GLN A 50 -5.38 7.21 10.05
CA GLN A 50 -3.97 7.55 10.18
C GLN A 50 -3.05 6.56 9.44
N ARG A 51 -3.61 5.68 8.59
CA ARG A 51 -2.80 4.78 7.73
C ARG A 51 -1.86 5.59 6.85
N HIS A 52 -0.67 5.06 6.62
CA HIS A 52 0.30 5.73 5.74
C HIS A 52 -0.08 5.55 4.27
N ASP A 53 -0.44 4.32 3.89
CA ASP A 53 -0.86 3.97 2.54
C ASP A 53 -2.23 3.30 2.60
N SER A 54 -3.29 4.10 2.74
CA SER A 54 -4.67 3.62 2.84
C SER A 54 -5.15 2.89 1.58
N GLN A 55 -4.44 3.02 0.45
CA GLN A 55 -4.75 2.30 -0.79
C GLN A 55 -4.26 0.85 -0.77
N LEU A 56 -3.19 0.57 -0.01
CA LEU A 56 -2.60 -0.78 0.10
C LEU A 56 -2.83 -1.43 1.46
N GLU A 57 -3.01 -0.67 2.51
CA GLU A 57 -3.28 -1.18 3.86
C GLU A 57 -4.77 -1.47 4.04
N ALA A 58 -5.12 -2.59 4.68
CA ALA A 58 -6.51 -2.87 5.04
C ALA A 58 -7.08 -1.82 6.01
N CYS A 59 -8.38 -1.55 5.92
CA CYS A 59 -9.07 -0.66 6.84
C CYS A 59 -8.96 -1.17 8.29
N ARG A 60 -8.76 -0.24 9.24
CA ARG A 60 -8.54 -0.57 10.65
C ARG A 60 -9.81 -0.59 11.50
N GLY A 61 -10.98 -0.33 10.92
CA GLY A 61 -12.25 -0.24 11.66
C GLY A 61 -12.51 -1.42 12.60
N ASP A 62 -12.34 -2.65 12.10
CA ASP A 62 -12.55 -3.89 12.89
C ASP A 62 -11.54 -4.02 14.03
N TRP A 63 -10.28 -3.70 13.76
CA TRP A 63 -9.20 -3.77 14.76
C TRP A 63 -9.38 -2.71 15.85
N LEU A 64 -9.71 -1.48 15.47
CA LEU A 64 -10.02 -0.40 16.41
C LEU A 64 -11.25 -0.75 17.25
N TRP A 65 -12.28 -1.36 16.65
CA TRP A 65 -13.46 -1.83 17.37
C TRP A 65 -13.11 -2.87 18.44
N GLU A 66 -12.23 -3.82 18.14
CA GLU A 66 -11.75 -4.79 19.14
C GLU A 66 -11.06 -4.09 20.32
N ILE A 67 -10.25 -3.06 20.05
CA ILE A 67 -9.57 -2.28 21.10
C ILE A 67 -10.59 -1.49 21.93
N VAL A 68 -11.53 -0.79 21.30
CA VAL A 68 -12.60 -0.02 21.96
C VAL A 68 -13.43 -0.91 22.90
N ARG A 69 -13.75 -2.13 22.46
CA ARG A 69 -14.42 -3.13 23.31
C ARG A 69 -13.55 -3.57 24.47
N THR A 70 -12.26 -3.80 24.22
CA THR A 70 -11.30 -4.25 25.25
C THR A 70 -11.15 -3.23 26.37
N VAL A 71 -11.10 -1.94 26.06
CA VAL A 71 -11.03 -0.87 27.08
C VAL A 71 -12.39 -0.46 27.65
N GLY A 72 -13.48 -1.08 27.19
CA GLY A 72 -14.85 -0.76 27.63
C GLY A 72 -15.29 0.66 27.29
N ALA A 73 -14.89 1.20 26.13
CA ALA A 73 -15.19 2.57 25.69
C ALA A 73 -16.36 2.66 24.69
N THR A 74 -17.04 1.55 24.40
CA THR A 74 -18.12 1.51 23.38
C THR A 74 -19.17 2.61 23.57
N ASP A 75 -19.65 2.81 24.80
CA ASP A 75 -20.67 3.83 25.08
C ASP A 75 -20.07 5.25 25.09
N ARG A 76 -18.82 5.38 25.56
CA ARG A 76 -18.12 6.68 25.64
C ARG A 76 -17.84 7.25 24.26
N PHE A 77 -17.47 6.40 23.30
CA PHE A 77 -17.08 6.82 21.94
C PHE A 77 -18.25 6.86 20.96
N ARG A 78 -19.39 6.29 21.33
CA ARG A 78 -20.60 6.22 20.51
C ARG A 78 -20.98 7.58 19.92
N VAL A 79 -21.12 8.61 20.77
CA VAL A 79 -21.58 9.94 20.34
C VAL A 79 -20.56 10.65 19.44
N PRO A 80 -19.26 10.75 19.80
CA PRO A 80 -18.25 11.31 18.91
C PRO A 80 -18.17 10.64 17.53
N ILE A 81 -18.18 9.31 17.48
CA ILE A 81 -18.09 8.57 16.21
C ILE A 81 -19.34 8.79 15.37
N LEU A 82 -20.53 8.76 15.97
CA LEU A 82 -21.77 9.02 15.26
C LEU A 82 -21.80 10.45 14.70
N HIS A 83 -21.31 11.44 15.47
CA HIS A 83 -21.21 12.83 15.03
C HIS A 83 -20.28 12.96 13.81
N ALA A 84 -19.10 12.34 13.85
CA ALA A 84 -18.18 12.34 12.72
C ALA A 84 -18.79 11.69 11.46
N LEU A 85 -19.61 10.66 11.62
CA LEU A 85 -20.33 10.01 10.52
C LEU A 85 -21.45 10.89 9.92
N TYR A 86 -22.04 11.80 10.69
CA TYR A 86 -22.96 12.81 10.17
C TYR A 86 -22.23 13.96 9.48
N GLU A 87 -21.04 14.33 9.97
CA GLU A 87 -20.23 15.45 9.50
C GLU A 87 -19.07 15.03 8.59
N LEU A 88 -19.24 13.95 7.81
CA LEU A 88 -18.19 13.48 6.89
C LEU A 88 -17.66 14.63 6.02
N SER A 89 -16.46 15.09 6.34
CA SER A 89 -15.81 16.25 5.73
C SER A 89 -14.68 15.88 4.77
N ASP A 90 -14.08 14.71 4.98
CA ASP A 90 -13.00 14.14 4.19
C ASP A 90 -13.31 12.68 3.84
N ASP A 91 -12.89 12.28 2.65
CA ASP A 91 -12.98 10.92 2.15
C ASP A 91 -11.96 9.99 2.82
N GLY A 92 -10.84 10.51 3.30
CA GLY A 92 -9.75 9.76 3.91
C GLY A 92 -10.18 8.94 5.14
N SER A 93 -11.00 9.53 6.02
CA SER A 93 -11.47 8.87 7.24
C SER A 93 -12.81 8.14 7.09
N ALA A 94 -13.51 8.38 5.99
CA ALA A 94 -14.89 7.96 5.81
C ALA A 94 -15.05 6.43 5.82
N ASP A 95 -14.14 5.71 5.17
CA ASP A 95 -14.14 4.25 5.11
C ASP A 95 -13.99 3.62 6.50
N GLN A 96 -13.04 4.12 7.30
CA GLN A 96 -12.83 3.67 8.67
C GLN A 96 -14.04 3.96 9.57
N LEU A 97 -14.64 5.14 9.44
CA LEU A 97 -15.86 5.50 10.18
C LEU A 97 -17.03 4.60 9.78
N CYS A 98 -17.17 4.23 8.50
CA CYS A 98 -18.16 3.26 8.05
C CYS A 98 -17.91 1.88 8.68
N GLY A 99 -16.65 1.41 8.71
CA GLY A 99 -16.28 0.16 9.38
C GLY A 99 -16.62 0.13 10.87
N LEU A 100 -16.40 1.23 11.59
CA LEU A 100 -16.82 1.37 12.99
C LEU A 100 -18.35 1.44 13.13
N ALA A 101 -19.04 2.17 12.25
CA ALA A 101 -20.49 2.26 12.22
C ALA A 101 -21.13 0.88 12.00
N ARG A 102 -20.53 0.07 11.13
CA ARG A 102 -20.93 -1.33 10.91
C ARG A 102 -20.85 -2.13 12.20
N CYS A 103 -19.77 -1.97 12.96
CA CYS A 103 -19.60 -2.65 14.24
C CYS A 103 -20.65 -2.23 15.27
N TYR A 104 -20.95 -0.93 15.41
CA TYR A 104 -22.06 -0.46 16.25
C TYR A 104 -23.42 -0.98 15.78
N GLY A 105 -23.71 -0.90 14.48
CA GLY A 105 -24.95 -1.42 13.89
C GLY A 105 -25.12 -2.93 14.13
N ALA A 106 -24.04 -3.70 14.11
CA ALA A 106 -24.05 -5.13 14.43
C ALA A 106 -24.39 -5.42 15.90
N THR A 107 -24.17 -4.45 16.81
CA THR A 107 -24.62 -4.54 18.21
C THR A 107 -26.06 -4.09 18.44
N GLY A 108 -26.77 -3.69 17.38
CA GLY A 108 -28.17 -3.23 17.44
C GLY A 108 -28.32 -1.70 17.54
N ASP A 109 -27.27 -0.93 17.24
CA ASP A 109 -27.33 0.53 17.23
C ASP A 109 -27.96 1.06 15.92
N GLU A 110 -29.28 1.24 15.96
CA GLU A 110 -30.08 1.64 14.79
C GLU A 110 -29.68 2.99 14.16
N PRO A 111 -29.30 4.04 14.92
CA PRO A 111 -28.74 5.27 14.33
C PRO A 111 -27.53 5.03 13.41
N PHE A 112 -26.57 4.18 13.82
CA PHE A 112 -25.43 3.85 12.96
C PHE A 112 -25.85 3.06 11.73
N ARG A 113 -26.72 2.06 11.90
CA ARG A 113 -27.26 1.27 10.77
C ARG A 113 -27.95 2.18 9.76
N THR A 114 -28.85 3.04 10.23
CA THR A 114 -29.60 3.99 9.39
C THR A 114 -28.65 4.91 8.65
N ARG A 115 -27.64 5.46 9.35
CA ARG A 115 -26.70 6.39 8.74
C ARG A 115 -25.85 5.76 7.64
N LEU A 116 -25.47 4.49 7.77
CA LEU A 116 -24.77 3.77 6.70
C LEU A 116 -25.60 3.69 5.41
N TYR A 117 -26.89 3.38 5.51
CA TYR A 117 -27.79 3.38 4.35
C TYR A 117 -27.93 4.78 3.72
N GLU A 118 -28.02 5.83 4.55
CA GLU A 118 -28.03 7.20 4.06
C GLU A 118 -26.74 7.58 3.32
N ILE A 119 -25.57 7.12 3.79
CA ILE A 119 -24.29 7.38 3.13
C ILE A 119 -24.26 6.73 1.74
N VAL A 120 -24.67 5.47 1.63
CA VAL A 120 -24.76 4.74 0.35
C VAL A 120 -25.75 5.44 -0.60
N GLU A 121 -26.84 5.99 -0.06
CA GLU A 121 -27.81 6.74 -0.86
C GLU A 121 -27.29 8.11 -1.31
N GLN A 122 -26.69 8.88 -0.40
CA GLN A 122 -26.27 10.26 -0.63
C GLN A 122 -24.97 10.36 -1.44
N LYS A 123 -24.09 9.36 -1.32
CA LYS A 123 -22.76 9.32 -1.95
C LYS A 123 -21.99 10.64 -1.72
N PRO A 124 -21.56 10.93 -0.49
CA PRO A 124 -20.95 12.21 -0.14
C PRO A 124 -19.69 12.54 -0.95
N PHE A 125 -18.97 11.51 -1.43
CA PHE A 125 -17.71 11.64 -2.19
C PHE A 125 -17.76 10.91 -3.54
N PRO A 126 -18.60 11.33 -4.49
CA PRO A 126 -18.86 10.56 -5.71
C PRO A 126 -17.64 10.40 -6.62
N CYS A 127 -16.69 11.33 -6.58
CA CYS A 127 -15.47 11.28 -7.41
C CYS A 127 -14.31 10.56 -6.72
N GLN A 128 -14.25 10.60 -5.38
CA GLN A 128 -13.12 10.10 -4.60
C GLN A 128 -13.37 8.69 -4.05
N CYS A 129 -14.58 8.44 -3.55
CA CYS A 129 -14.97 7.16 -2.93
C CYS A 129 -16.40 6.79 -3.37
N PRO A 130 -16.58 6.32 -4.62
CA PRO A 130 -17.92 6.04 -5.17
C PRO A 130 -18.62 4.83 -4.50
N SER A 131 -17.89 4.01 -3.75
CA SER A 131 -18.34 2.77 -3.07
C SER A 131 -18.52 2.89 -1.56
N LEU A 132 -18.46 4.10 -0.99
CA LEU A 132 -18.45 4.28 0.46
C LEU A 132 -19.69 3.66 1.15
N GLY A 133 -19.45 2.78 2.12
CA GLY A 133 -20.49 2.19 2.97
C GLY A 133 -21.21 0.97 2.38
N GLU A 134 -20.96 0.61 1.11
CA GLU A 134 -21.66 -0.47 0.42
C GLU A 134 -21.32 -1.84 1.03
N GLU A 135 -20.03 -2.09 1.30
CA GLU A 135 -19.57 -3.33 1.91
C GLU A 135 -20.12 -3.50 3.33
N GLU A 136 -20.20 -2.40 4.09
CA GLU A 136 -20.68 -2.37 5.47
C GLU A 136 -22.14 -2.77 5.59
N ILE A 137 -23.01 -2.19 4.76
CA ILE A 137 -24.44 -2.54 4.79
C ILE A 137 -24.66 -3.99 4.32
N ILE A 138 -23.88 -4.47 3.35
CA ILE A 138 -23.95 -5.87 2.87
C ILE A 138 -23.48 -6.84 3.96
N ALA A 139 -22.45 -6.46 4.72
CA ALA A 139 -21.99 -7.25 5.85
C ALA A 139 -23.04 -7.31 6.97
N LEU A 140 -23.84 -6.25 7.17
CA LEU A 140 -24.90 -6.15 8.18
C LEU A 140 -26.20 -6.88 7.80
N ASP A 141 -26.69 -6.65 6.58
CA ASP A 141 -28.05 -7.00 6.15
C ASP A 141 -28.07 -7.96 4.94
N GLY A 142 -26.90 -8.38 4.47
CA GLY A 142 -26.75 -9.43 3.46
C GLY A 142 -27.34 -9.04 2.11
N GLU A 143 -28.10 -9.97 1.52
CA GLU A 143 -28.62 -9.86 0.15
C GLU A 143 -29.55 -8.65 -0.06
N GLN A 144 -30.32 -8.25 0.96
CA GLN A 144 -31.23 -7.11 0.85
C GLN A 144 -30.46 -5.79 0.74
N ALA A 145 -29.39 -5.63 1.53
CA ALA A 145 -28.47 -4.51 1.38
C ALA A 145 -27.75 -4.51 0.03
N PHE A 146 -27.38 -5.68 -0.48
CA PHE A 146 -26.79 -5.79 -1.82
C PHE A 146 -27.76 -5.28 -2.90
N LEU A 147 -29.03 -5.70 -2.88
CA LEU A 147 -30.04 -5.20 -3.81
C LEU A 147 -30.26 -3.69 -3.68
N PHE A 148 -30.20 -3.15 -2.46
CA PHE A 148 -30.26 -1.72 -2.21
C PHE A 148 -29.06 -0.98 -2.82
N ALA A 149 -27.82 -1.44 -2.58
CA ALA A 149 -26.62 -0.85 -3.17
C ALA A 149 -26.63 -0.93 -4.71
N ALA A 150 -27.01 -2.08 -5.27
CA ALA A 150 -27.18 -2.27 -6.71
C ALA A 150 -28.19 -1.30 -7.31
N LYS A 151 -29.31 -1.05 -6.61
CA LYS A 151 -30.29 -0.03 -7.01
C LYS A 151 -29.70 1.38 -7.01
N MET A 152 -28.91 1.73 -5.99
CA MET A 152 -28.27 3.05 -5.90
C MET A 152 -27.21 3.25 -6.99
N ARG A 153 -26.39 2.24 -7.29
CA ARG A 153 -25.46 2.24 -8.44
C ARG A 153 -26.20 2.36 -9.76
N GLY A 154 -27.25 1.56 -9.94
CA GLY A 154 -28.14 1.63 -11.09
C GLY A 154 -28.68 3.03 -11.33
N ARG A 155 -29.12 3.73 -10.28
CA ARG A 155 -29.59 5.12 -10.35
C ARG A 155 -28.49 6.07 -10.83
N SER A 156 -27.26 5.95 -10.32
CA SER A 156 -26.11 6.76 -10.77
C SER A 156 -25.83 6.54 -12.26
N LEU A 157 -25.83 5.28 -12.71
CA LEU A 157 -25.56 4.89 -14.10
C LEU A 157 -26.59 5.39 -15.12
N ALA A 158 -27.70 6.02 -14.68
CA ALA A 158 -28.60 6.73 -15.59
C ALA A 158 -27.93 7.93 -16.26
N LYS A 159 -26.85 8.46 -15.68
CA LYS A 159 -26.10 9.60 -16.23
C LYS A 159 -24.97 9.10 -17.14
N PRO A 160 -24.78 9.66 -18.34
CA PRO A 160 -23.77 9.20 -19.31
C PRO A 160 -22.31 9.27 -18.84
N GLU A 161 -22.02 10.14 -17.89
CA GLU A 161 -20.66 10.41 -17.37
C GLU A 161 -20.28 9.47 -16.21
N GLU A 162 -21.26 8.77 -15.65
CA GLU A 162 -21.06 7.86 -14.53
C GLU A 162 -20.62 6.48 -15.06
N TRP A 163 -19.65 5.89 -14.37
CA TRP A 163 -19.10 4.59 -14.70
C TRP A 163 -19.07 3.70 -13.45
N ASP A 164 -19.10 2.40 -13.66
CA ASP A 164 -18.99 1.40 -12.60
C ASP A 164 -17.66 0.65 -12.79
N ASP A 165 -16.96 0.40 -11.68
CA ASP A 165 -15.68 -0.31 -11.66
C ASP A 165 -15.85 -1.83 -11.48
N GLY A 166 -17.08 -2.30 -11.25
CA GLY A 166 -17.40 -3.70 -10.97
C GLY A 166 -17.13 -4.15 -9.54
N SER A 167 -16.66 -3.25 -8.66
CA SER A 167 -16.26 -3.57 -7.28
C SER A 167 -17.39 -4.20 -6.47
N LEU A 168 -18.58 -3.57 -6.49
CA LEU A 168 -19.77 -4.06 -5.79
C LEU A 168 -20.18 -5.47 -6.23
N GLY A 169 -20.12 -5.74 -7.53
CA GLY A 169 -20.42 -7.06 -8.09
C GLY A 169 -19.40 -8.10 -7.63
N HIS A 170 -18.10 -7.77 -7.71
CA HIS A 170 -17.02 -8.65 -7.28
C HIS A 170 -17.12 -9.01 -5.79
N PHE A 171 -17.31 -8.01 -4.93
CA PHE A 171 -17.51 -8.21 -3.49
C PHE A 171 -18.71 -9.11 -3.18
N ALA A 172 -19.84 -8.87 -3.86
CA ALA A 172 -21.03 -9.70 -3.70
C ALA A 172 -20.79 -11.15 -4.15
N VAL A 173 -20.03 -11.37 -5.23
CA VAL A 173 -19.67 -12.71 -5.71
C VAL A 173 -18.77 -13.43 -4.73
N GLU A 174 -17.76 -12.76 -4.17
CA GLU A 174 -16.91 -13.35 -3.13
C GLU A 174 -17.71 -13.78 -1.89
N ARG A 175 -18.74 -13.00 -1.53
CA ARG A 175 -19.55 -13.23 -0.33
C ARG A 175 -20.66 -14.27 -0.51
N PHE A 176 -21.39 -14.21 -1.62
CA PHE A 176 -22.61 -15.01 -1.84
C PHE A 176 -22.46 -16.07 -2.92
N GLY A 177 -21.41 -15.99 -3.74
CA GLY A 177 -21.21 -16.83 -4.92
C GLY A 177 -21.88 -16.26 -6.18
N GLU A 178 -21.25 -16.49 -7.33
CA GLU A 178 -21.65 -15.96 -8.64
C GLU A 178 -23.08 -16.34 -9.04
N GLU A 179 -23.45 -17.60 -8.86
CA GLU A 179 -24.79 -18.10 -9.18
C GLU A 179 -25.86 -17.38 -8.36
N ARG A 180 -25.58 -17.10 -7.08
CA ARG A 180 -26.52 -16.45 -6.18
C ARG A 180 -26.69 -14.98 -6.53
N VAL A 181 -25.58 -14.27 -6.78
CA VAL A 181 -25.61 -12.87 -7.21
C VAL A 181 -26.37 -12.72 -8.53
N SER A 182 -26.10 -13.60 -9.50
CA SER A 182 -26.81 -13.61 -10.77
C SER A 182 -28.32 -13.83 -10.57
N ALA A 183 -28.71 -14.80 -9.74
CA ALA A 183 -30.12 -15.06 -9.43
C ALA A 183 -30.82 -13.87 -8.75
N LEU A 184 -30.14 -13.18 -7.82
CA LEU A 184 -30.68 -11.99 -7.15
C LEU A 184 -30.94 -10.85 -8.14
N LEU A 185 -29.97 -10.58 -9.02
CA LEU A 185 -30.09 -9.52 -10.03
C LEU A 185 -31.11 -9.87 -11.11
N ASP A 186 -31.16 -11.14 -11.55
CA ASP A 186 -32.13 -11.60 -12.56
C ASP A 186 -33.56 -11.71 -12.03
N GLY A 187 -33.73 -11.95 -10.73
CA GLY A 187 -35.03 -12.00 -10.07
C GLY A 187 -35.68 -10.63 -9.85
N SER A 188 -34.95 -9.53 -10.06
CA SER A 188 -35.47 -8.17 -9.88
C SER A 188 -36.03 -7.58 -11.16
N SER A 189 -37.20 -6.94 -11.07
CA SER A 189 -37.81 -6.15 -12.14
C SER A 189 -37.58 -4.64 -12.00
N ASP A 190 -36.81 -4.22 -10.99
CA ASP A 190 -36.46 -2.81 -10.77
C ASP A 190 -35.54 -2.33 -11.91
N ALA A 191 -35.90 -1.20 -12.53
CA ALA A 191 -35.20 -0.65 -13.68
C ALA A 191 -33.75 -0.26 -13.35
N GLU A 192 -33.49 0.16 -12.12
CA GLU A 192 -32.16 0.60 -11.71
C GLU A 192 -31.26 -0.62 -11.47
N ILE A 193 -31.79 -1.65 -10.81
CA ILE A 193 -31.07 -2.93 -10.63
C ILE A 193 -30.77 -3.57 -11.99
N THR A 194 -31.73 -3.48 -12.93
CA THR A 194 -31.52 -3.95 -14.32
C THR A 194 -30.36 -3.22 -14.99
N ARG A 195 -30.28 -1.88 -14.85
CA ARG A 195 -29.19 -1.07 -15.41
C ARG A 195 -27.85 -1.44 -14.81
N PHE A 196 -27.78 -1.61 -13.49
CA PHE A 196 -26.57 -2.07 -12.81
C PHE A 196 -26.12 -3.45 -13.33
N ARG A 197 -27.04 -4.42 -13.40
CA ARG A 197 -26.77 -5.77 -13.93
C ARG A 197 -26.19 -5.74 -15.34
N GLU A 198 -26.77 -4.94 -16.23
CA GLU A 198 -26.29 -4.80 -17.61
C GLU A 198 -24.89 -4.20 -17.67
N CYS A 199 -24.61 -3.20 -16.83
CA CYS A 199 -23.28 -2.60 -16.71
C CYS A 199 -22.26 -3.63 -16.22
N TRP A 200 -22.57 -4.34 -15.13
CA TRP A 200 -21.70 -5.35 -14.55
C TRP A 200 -21.36 -6.47 -15.55
N ARG A 201 -22.34 -7.01 -16.28
CA ARG A 201 -22.11 -8.01 -17.34
C ARG A 201 -21.19 -7.50 -18.45
N ARG A 202 -21.33 -6.22 -18.85
CA ARG A 202 -20.44 -5.61 -19.86
C ARG A 202 -19.00 -5.52 -19.35
N ILE A 203 -18.81 -5.17 -18.09
CA ILE A 203 -17.50 -5.10 -17.44
C ILE A 203 -16.85 -6.49 -17.44
N GLU A 204 -17.58 -7.54 -17.01
CA GLU A 204 -17.07 -8.91 -17.02
C GLU A 204 -16.67 -9.42 -18.42
N LEU A 205 -17.49 -9.11 -19.43
CA LEU A 205 -17.16 -9.42 -20.83
C LEU A 205 -15.87 -8.70 -21.27
N HIS A 206 -15.74 -7.42 -20.94
CA HIS A 206 -14.55 -6.63 -21.26
C HIS A 206 -13.28 -7.21 -20.62
N TRP A 207 -13.33 -7.55 -19.33
CA TRP A 207 -12.20 -8.19 -18.63
C TRP A 207 -11.85 -9.55 -19.25
N THR A 208 -12.86 -10.33 -19.64
CA THR A 208 -12.67 -11.62 -20.31
C THR A 208 -12.04 -11.46 -21.69
N GLU A 209 -12.45 -10.46 -22.47
CA GLU A 209 -11.86 -10.12 -23.77
C GLU A 209 -10.44 -9.59 -23.65
N GLN A 210 -10.16 -8.73 -22.65
CA GLN A 210 -8.79 -8.27 -22.38
C GLN A 210 -7.86 -9.44 -22.05
N ARG A 211 -8.32 -10.39 -21.23
CA ARG A 211 -7.56 -11.63 -20.94
C ARG A 211 -7.30 -12.47 -22.19
N ARG A 212 -8.19 -12.43 -23.20
CA ARG A 212 -8.07 -13.16 -24.47
C ARG A 212 -7.22 -12.46 -25.53
N ASN A 213 -7.25 -11.13 -25.59
CA ASN A 213 -6.65 -10.33 -26.67
C ASN A 213 -5.14 -10.01 -26.50
N GLY A 214 -4.45 -10.71 -25.60
CA GLY A 214 -3.00 -10.55 -25.37
C GLY A 214 -2.65 -9.50 -24.32
N SER A 215 -1.54 -9.71 -23.61
CA SER A 215 -1.11 -8.89 -22.48
C SER A 215 -0.80 -7.45 -22.92
N GLN A 216 -0.96 -6.51 -21.99
CA GLN A 216 -0.51 -5.11 -22.10
C GLN A 216 0.92 -5.02 -22.69
N GLU A 217 1.76 -6.01 -22.40
CA GLU A 217 3.14 -6.17 -22.88
C GLU A 217 3.23 -6.14 -24.43
N GLY A 218 2.31 -6.79 -25.15
CA GLY A 218 2.29 -6.79 -26.61
C GLY A 218 1.99 -5.42 -27.22
N ARG A 219 1.13 -4.62 -26.57
CA ARG A 219 0.84 -3.24 -26.99
C ARG A 219 2.01 -2.32 -26.70
N MET A 220 2.72 -2.53 -25.58
CA MET A 220 3.91 -1.77 -25.24
C MET A 220 5.03 -2.04 -26.23
N ALA A 221 5.32 -3.31 -26.54
CA ALA A 221 6.34 -3.70 -27.52
C ALA A 221 6.08 -3.15 -28.94
N ALA A 222 4.82 -2.93 -29.31
CA ALA A 222 4.45 -2.36 -30.61
C ALA A 222 4.69 -0.84 -30.73
N THR A 223 4.99 -0.15 -29.62
CA THR A 223 5.27 1.29 -29.64
C THR A 223 6.70 1.56 -30.11
N SER A 224 6.87 2.43 -31.11
CA SER A 224 8.19 2.73 -31.68
C SER A 224 9.05 3.61 -30.77
N VAL A 225 10.37 3.45 -30.85
CA VAL A 225 11.34 4.29 -30.13
C VAL A 225 11.23 5.78 -30.49
N THR A 226 10.88 6.11 -31.74
CA THR A 226 10.66 7.50 -32.16
C THR A 226 9.54 8.15 -31.35
N LYS A 227 8.46 7.42 -31.06
CA LYS A 227 7.36 7.91 -30.22
C LYS A 227 7.83 8.15 -28.78
N ILE A 228 8.69 7.30 -28.24
CA ILE A 228 9.29 7.50 -26.90
C ILE A 228 10.05 8.82 -26.85
N ILE A 229 10.91 9.08 -27.83
CA ILE A 229 11.71 10.32 -27.87
C ILE A 229 10.81 11.56 -27.99
N GLN A 230 9.82 11.52 -28.89
CA GLN A 230 8.87 12.63 -29.08
C GLN A 230 8.05 12.93 -27.82
N GLU A 231 7.58 11.89 -27.13
CA GLU A 231 6.79 12.03 -25.90
C GLU A 231 7.67 12.51 -24.73
N ALA A 232 8.95 12.14 -24.71
CA ALA A 232 9.90 12.63 -23.72
C ALA A 232 10.06 14.16 -23.82
N GLU A 233 10.14 14.68 -25.04
CA GLU A 233 10.24 16.11 -25.35
C GLU A 233 8.93 16.88 -25.13
N GLY A 234 7.79 16.18 -25.05
CA GLY A 234 6.48 16.79 -24.81
C GLY A 234 6.21 17.14 -23.34
N GLU A 235 4.98 17.55 -23.03
CA GLU A 235 4.54 17.88 -21.67
C GLU A 235 4.00 16.66 -20.88
N SER A 236 3.91 15.50 -21.51
CA SER A 236 3.36 14.28 -20.89
C SER A 236 4.25 13.75 -19.77
N MET A 237 3.64 13.20 -18.71
CA MET A 237 4.33 12.60 -17.56
C MET A 237 4.93 11.21 -17.87
N CYS A 238 4.59 10.59 -19.00
CA CYS A 238 5.27 9.40 -19.55
C CYS A 238 5.47 8.21 -18.58
N TYR A 239 4.55 7.97 -17.63
CA TYR A 239 4.66 6.85 -16.66
C TYR A 239 4.79 5.47 -17.34
N TRP A 240 4.20 5.31 -18.52
CA TRP A 240 4.24 4.07 -19.31
C TRP A 240 5.62 3.75 -19.91
N PHE A 241 6.60 4.66 -19.87
CA PHE A 241 7.94 4.42 -20.39
C PHE A 241 8.66 3.26 -19.68
N MET A 242 8.40 3.07 -18.39
CA MET A 242 8.98 1.96 -17.62
C MET A 242 8.55 0.60 -18.20
N GLY A 243 7.24 0.42 -18.44
CA GLY A 243 6.75 -0.82 -19.02
C GLY A 243 7.13 -0.98 -20.50
N TRP A 244 7.33 0.12 -21.23
CA TRP A 244 7.87 0.06 -22.59
C TRP A 244 9.31 -0.45 -22.58
N GLY A 245 10.18 0.18 -21.77
CA GLY A 245 11.58 -0.20 -21.68
C GLY A 245 11.80 -1.63 -21.23
N LYS A 246 10.95 -2.16 -20.34
CA LYS A 246 10.94 -3.58 -19.96
C LYS A 246 10.79 -4.53 -21.16
N ASN A 247 9.99 -4.14 -22.16
CA ASN A 247 9.63 -4.97 -23.31
C ASN A 247 10.32 -4.57 -24.62
N ALA A 248 11.06 -3.45 -24.63
CA ALA A 248 11.72 -2.92 -25.81
C ALA A 248 12.88 -3.82 -26.27
N SER A 249 13.18 -3.76 -27.57
CA SER A 249 14.36 -4.42 -28.14
C SER A 249 15.64 -3.76 -27.65
N GLU A 250 16.76 -4.51 -27.61
CA GLU A 250 18.06 -3.93 -27.22
C GLU A 250 18.48 -2.78 -28.15
N ALA A 251 18.19 -2.88 -29.45
CA ALA A 251 18.48 -1.84 -30.42
C ALA A 251 17.72 -0.53 -30.09
N ASP A 252 16.45 -0.62 -29.72
CA ASP A 252 15.65 0.56 -29.34
C ASP A 252 16.15 1.17 -28.03
N LEU A 253 16.54 0.35 -27.07
CA LEU A 253 17.11 0.83 -25.79
C LEU A 253 18.44 1.57 -26.01
N LEU A 254 19.29 1.09 -26.92
CA LEU A 254 20.53 1.77 -27.28
C LEU A 254 20.27 3.14 -27.92
N ILE A 255 19.22 3.29 -28.72
CA ILE A 255 18.81 4.58 -29.30
C ILE A 255 18.40 5.56 -28.18
N VAL A 256 17.60 5.10 -27.21
CA VAL A 256 17.22 5.92 -26.04
C VAL A 256 18.45 6.31 -25.23
N LEU A 257 19.38 5.36 -25.01
CA LEU A 257 20.62 5.60 -24.27
C LEU A 257 21.50 6.64 -24.97
N GLN A 258 21.65 6.55 -26.30
CA GLN A 258 22.38 7.56 -27.08
C GLN A 258 21.73 8.94 -26.97
N ARG A 259 20.40 9.02 -27.03
CA ARG A 259 19.68 10.29 -26.87
C ARG A 259 19.90 10.88 -25.47
N LEU A 260 19.81 10.07 -24.42
CA LEU A 260 20.03 10.47 -23.02
C LEU A 260 21.38 11.21 -22.87
N TRP A 261 22.43 10.73 -23.52
CA TRP A 261 23.76 11.33 -23.41
C TRP A 261 23.96 12.63 -24.16
N THR A 262 23.12 12.93 -25.14
CA THR A 262 23.14 14.19 -25.88
C THR A 262 22.19 15.23 -25.30
N GLU A 263 21.28 14.81 -24.44
CA GLU A 263 20.24 15.65 -23.87
C GLU A 263 20.79 16.58 -22.78
N GLN A 264 20.23 17.78 -22.69
CA GLN A 264 20.60 18.79 -21.71
C GLN A 264 19.39 19.25 -20.88
N ASP A 265 18.16 19.05 -21.37
CA ASP A 265 16.96 19.38 -20.60
C ASP A 265 16.74 18.36 -19.47
N PRO A 266 16.78 18.79 -18.19
CA PRO A 266 16.56 17.90 -17.06
C PRO A 266 15.23 17.14 -17.11
N LYS A 267 14.14 17.77 -17.61
CA LYS A 267 12.83 17.12 -17.69
C LYS A 267 12.85 15.95 -18.67
N VAL A 268 13.55 16.12 -19.79
CA VAL A 268 13.69 15.06 -20.80
C VAL A 268 14.59 13.95 -20.28
N ILE A 269 15.71 14.29 -19.62
CA ILE A 269 16.61 13.32 -18.98
C ILE A 269 15.84 12.42 -17.99
N VAL A 270 15.04 13.02 -17.09
CA VAL A 270 14.22 12.29 -16.12
C VAL A 270 13.29 11.28 -16.79
N LYS A 271 12.63 11.68 -17.89
CA LYS A 271 11.73 10.78 -18.63
C LYS A 271 12.49 9.66 -19.33
N LEU A 272 13.60 9.96 -20.00
CA LEU A 272 14.43 8.95 -20.67
C LEU A 272 15.00 7.94 -19.66
N LEU A 273 15.41 8.38 -18.47
CA LEU A 273 15.88 7.47 -17.41
C LEU A 273 14.83 6.45 -16.96
N ARG A 274 13.53 6.80 -16.98
CA ARG A 274 12.44 5.88 -16.62
C ARG A 274 12.37 4.63 -17.50
N VAL A 275 12.86 4.71 -18.74
CA VAL A 275 12.93 3.56 -19.66
C VAL A 275 13.76 2.43 -19.05
N PHE A 276 14.80 2.77 -18.29
CA PHE A 276 15.76 1.81 -17.75
C PHE A 276 15.42 1.28 -16.36
N SER A 277 14.30 1.70 -15.74
CA SER A 277 13.95 1.26 -14.38
C SER A 277 13.40 -0.18 -14.31
N GLY A 278 12.93 -0.73 -15.44
CA GLY A 278 12.26 -2.04 -15.50
C GLY A 278 13.16 -3.24 -15.81
N ARG A 279 14.42 -3.03 -16.21
CA ARG A 279 15.38 -4.08 -16.60
C ARG A 279 16.82 -3.56 -16.54
N ALA A 280 17.80 -4.46 -16.57
CA ALA A 280 19.22 -4.09 -16.70
C ALA A 280 19.47 -3.28 -17.98
N LEU A 281 20.48 -2.41 -17.94
CA LEU A 281 20.91 -1.61 -19.08
C LEU A 281 21.36 -2.53 -20.23
N PRO A 282 21.07 -2.15 -21.50
CA PRO A 282 21.55 -2.92 -22.65
C PRO A 282 23.09 -2.92 -22.73
N GLU A 283 23.71 -1.81 -22.34
CA GLU A 283 25.15 -1.64 -22.22
C GLU A 283 25.42 -0.74 -21.01
N PHE A 284 26.34 -1.16 -20.14
CA PHE A 284 26.69 -0.39 -18.96
C PHE A 284 27.61 0.78 -19.32
N ASP A 285 27.30 1.96 -18.78
CA ASP A 285 28.08 3.17 -18.96
C ASP A 285 28.35 3.83 -17.59
N ALA A 286 29.62 4.10 -17.31
CA ALA A 286 30.02 4.70 -16.03
C ALA A 286 29.47 6.12 -15.82
N ARG A 287 29.03 6.82 -16.88
CA ARG A 287 28.39 8.14 -16.78
C ARG A 287 27.10 8.14 -15.97
N PHE A 288 26.46 6.98 -15.77
CA PHE A 288 25.34 6.88 -14.83
C PHE A 288 25.74 7.24 -13.39
N PHE A 289 26.99 7.03 -12.99
CA PHE A 289 27.48 7.46 -11.67
C PHE A 289 27.50 8.98 -11.53
N ASP A 290 27.76 9.71 -12.62
CA ASP A 290 27.69 11.17 -12.62
C ASP A 290 26.23 11.64 -12.50
N LEU A 291 25.29 10.94 -13.14
CA LEU A 291 23.85 11.21 -12.99
C LEU A 291 23.35 10.94 -11.57
N CYS A 292 23.87 9.91 -10.89
CA CYS A 292 23.56 9.63 -9.48
C CYS A 292 24.05 10.73 -8.52
N ARG A 293 24.96 11.60 -8.97
CA ARG A 293 25.48 12.75 -8.21
C ARG A 293 25.02 14.10 -8.78
N HIS A 294 24.03 14.08 -9.67
CA HIS A 294 23.51 15.28 -10.32
C HIS A 294 22.87 16.25 -9.32
N GLY A 295 22.86 17.56 -9.61
CA GLY A 295 22.27 18.56 -8.71
C GLY A 295 20.75 18.46 -8.60
N ASP A 296 20.09 18.02 -9.68
CA ASP A 296 18.65 17.73 -9.73
C ASP A 296 18.33 16.38 -9.06
N GLU A 297 17.44 16.42 -8.07
CA GLU A 297 17.03 15.27 -7.25
C GLU A 297 16.31 14.19 -8.06
N GLU A 298 15.46 14.56 -9.01
CA GLU A 298 14.76 13.57 -9.83
C GLU A 298 15.71 12.87 -10.80
N ILE A 299 16.70 13.58 -11.33
CA ILE A 299 17.74 12.92 -12.14
C ILE A 299 18.50 11.90 -11.30
N ARG A 300 18.93 12.26 -10.08
CA ARG A 300 19.63 11.33 -9.19
C ARG A 300 18.78 10.09 -8.92
N ARG A 301 17.56 10.28 -8.43
CA ARG A 301 16.63 9.20 -8.09
C ARG A 301 16.38 8.26 -9.27
N ARG A 302 16.13 8.80 -10.46
CA ARG A 302 15.91 7.99 -11.67
C ARG A 302 17.18 7.29 -12.16
N ALA A 303 18.36 7.89 -11.95
CA ALA A 303 19.63 7.23 -12.26
C ALA A 303 19.90 6.04 -11.33
N PHE A 304 19.63 6.16 -10.02
CA PHE A 304 19.69 5.04 -9.09
C PHE A 304 18.76 3.90 -9.52
N HIS A 305 17.48 4.19 -9.78
CA HIS A 305 16.52 3.18 -10.27
C HIS A 305 16.94 2.52 -11.59
N ALA A 306 17.60 3.25 -12.50
CA ALA A 306 18.13 2.68 -13.73
C ALA A 306 19.29 1.70 -13.48
N LEU A 307 20.06 1.92 -12.41
CA LEU A 307 21.18 1.08 -12.01
C LEU A 307 20.78 -0.14 -11.17
N GLU A 308 19.72 -0.06 -10.37
CA GLU A 308 19.26 -1.12 -9.45
C GLU A 308 19.18 -2.50 -10.08
N ARG A 309 18.68 -2.61 -11.32
CA ARG A 309 18.47 -3.89 -12.02
C ARG A 309 19.74 -4.49 -12.63
N ASN A 310 20.88 -3.83 -12.51
CA ASN A 310 22.15 -4.28 -13.07
C ASN A 310 22.96 -5.05 -12.01
N THR A 311 23.72 -6.05 -12.45
CA THR A 311 24.56 -6.88 -11.58
C THR A 311 26.01 -6.75 -12.01
N LEU A 312 26.72 -5.77 -11.45
CA LEU A 312 28.09 -5.42 -11.82
C LEU A 312 28.92 -5.04 -10.57
N PRO A 313 30.14 -5.58 -10.39
CA PRO A 313 30.99 -5.25 -9.25
C PRO A 313 31.23 -3.75 -9.06
N LEU A 314 31.37 -2.99 -10.16
CA LEU A 314 31.56 -1.54 -10.13
C LEU A 314 30.38 -0.79 -9.50
N ILE A 315 29.15 -1.30 -9.63
CA ILE A 315 27.96 -0.69 -9.00
C ILE A 315 28.03 -0.88 -7.48
N ARG A 316 28.46 -2.06 -7.03
CA ARG A 316 28.69 -2.30 -5.60
C ARG A 316 29.79 -1.39 -5.05
N GLU A 317 30.91 -1.25 -5.75
CA GLU A 317 32.01 -0.37 -5.34
C GLU A 317 31.56 1.09 -5.24
N PHE A 318 30.77 1.56 -6.21
CA PHE A 318 30.16 2.88 -6.17
C PHE A 318 29.23 3.04 -4.96
N ALA A 319 28.31 2.09 -4.75
CA ALA A 319 27.37 2.14 -3.63
C ALA A 319 28.09 2.16 -2.26
N LEU A 320 29.14 1.35 -2.10
CA LEU A 320 29.97 1.35 -0.89
C LEU A 320 30.70 2.69 -0.67
N ASN A 321 31.16 3.35 -1.74
CA ASN A 321 31.78 4.66 -1.64
C ASN A 321 30.77 5.73 -1.19
N GLU A 322 29.54 5.67 -1.70
CA GLU A 322 28.46 6.58 -1.30
C GLU A 322 28.03 6.36 0.16
N LEU A 323 27.97 5.11 0.64
CA LEU A 323 27.75 4.82 2.07
C LEU A 323 28.85 5.45 2.95
N GLN A 324 30.13 5.33 2.55
CA GLN A 324 31.25 5.93 3.29
C GLN A 324 31.21 7.46 3.35
N ARG A 325 30.54 8.09 2.39
CA ARG A 325 30.34 9.55 2.34
C ARG A 325 29.16 10.02 3.19
N GLY A 326 28.50 9.11 3.91
CA GLY A 326 27.37 9.42 4.78
C GLY A 326 26.02 9.35 4.08
N MET A 327 25.90 8.59 2.98
CA MET A 327 24.64 8.31 2.29
C MET A 327 23.85 9.60 1.95
N PRO A 328 24.33 10.41 0.98
CA PRO A 328 23.67 11.67 0.64
C PRO A 328 22.29 11.50 0.01
N ASP A 329 21.97 10.30 -0.48
CA ASP A 329 20.72 9.94 -1.12
C ASP A 329 20.37 8.51 -0.69
N GLU A 330 19.18 8.30 -0.14
CA GLU A 330 18.70 7.01 0.36
C GLU A 330 18.56 5.97 -0.76
N SER A 331 18.38 6.41 -2.02
CA SER A 331 18.26 5.55 -3.20
C SER A 331 19.53 4.71 -3.45
N VAL A 332 20.67 5.08 -2.84
CA VAL A 332 21.89 4.26 -2.91
C VAL A 332 21.68 2.86 -2.36
N VAL A 333 20.79 2.70 -1.37
CA VAL A 333 20.52 1.41 -0.75
C VAL A 333 19.96 0.42 -1.77
N GLY A 334 19.07 0.88 -2.66
CA GLY A 334 18.53 0.08 -3.76
C GLY A 334 19.59 -0.59 -4.63
N LEU A 335 20.79 -0.02 -4.79
CA LEU A 335 21.87 -0.62 -5.59
C LEU A 335 22.36 -1.97 -5.03
N PHE A 336 22.22 -2.19 -3.73
CA PHE A 336 22.60 -3.45 -3.09
C PHE A 336 21.60 -4.58 -3.36
N ILE A 337 20.38 -4.30 -3.86
CA ILE A 337 19.33 -5.30 -4.11
C ILE A 337 19.85 -6.46 -4.98
N ASN A 338 20.59 -6.14 -6.05
CA ASN A 338 21.16 -7.15 -6.96
C ASN A 338 22.70 -7.18 -6.93
N ASN A 339 23.34 -6.39 -6.06
CA ASN A 339 24.80 -6.29 -5.94
C ASN A 339 25.30 -6.50 -4.50
N TYR A 340 24.52 -7.18 -3.68
CA TYR A 340 24.82 -7.46 -2.28
C TYR A 340 26.09 -8.31 -2.11
N GLY A 341 26.91 -7.95 -1.11
CA GLY A 341 27.99 -8.78 -0.58
C GLY A 341 27.88 -8.97 0.93
N GLN A 342 28.50 -10.03 1.46
CA GLN A 342 28.47 -10.31 2.90
C GLN A 342 29.07 -9.15 3.72
N GLY A 343 28.38 -8.77 4.80
CA GLY A 343 28.73 -7.64 5.65
C GLY A 343 28.13 -6.29 5.20
N ASP A 344 27.44 -6.25 4.06
CA ASP A 344 26.79 -5.03 3.59
C ASP A 344 25.57 -4.65 4.44
N GLU A 345 24.93 -5.61 5.12
CA GLU A 345 23.89 -5.36 6.13
C GLU A 345 24.41 -4.43 7.25
N GLN A 346 25.62 -4.67 7.74
CA GLN A 346 26.21 -3.87 8.80
C GLN A 346 26.63 -2.49 8.27
N ARG A 347 27.17 -2.43 7.05
CA ARG A 347 27.58 -1.16 6.41
C ARG A 347 26.40 -0.25 6.15
N ILE A 348 25.30 -0.81 5.66
CA ILE A 348 24.04 -0.09 5.45
C ILE A 348 23.56 0.44 6.80
N LEU A 349 23.48 -0.41 7.83
CA LEU A 349 23.03 -0.01 9.17
C LEU A 349 23.88 1.12 9.78
N GLU A 350 25.20 1.07 9.62
CA GLU A 350 26.13 2.07 10.16
C GLU A 350 26.07 3.41 9.42
N ALA A 351 25.86 3.38 8.10
CA ALA A 351 25.79 4.58 7.26
C ALA A 351 24.39 5.21 7.22
N MET A 352 23.36 4.47 7.65
CA MET A 352 21.97 4.90 7.54
C MET A 352 21.69 6.16 8.37
N VAL A 353 21.16 7.17 7.68
CA VAL A 353 20.52 8.34 8.27
C VAL A 353 19.04 8.24 7.95
N LEU A 354 18.19 8.28 8.98
CA LEU A 354 16.75 8.17 8.81
C LEU A 354 16.21 9.50 8.23
N PRO A 355 15.54 9.49 7.07
CA PRO A 355 14.86 10.67 6.56
C PRO A 355 13.73 11.11 7.50
N ASP A 356 13.55 12.42 7.65
CA ASP A 356 12.37 12.99 8.34
C ASP A 356 11.10 12.85 7.47
N ASP A 357 11.27 12.80 6.15
CA ASP A 357 10.17 12.58 5.22
C ASP A 357 9.70 11.13 5.26
N VAL A 358 8.41 10.95 5.57
CA VAL A 358 7.79 9.65 5.80
C VAL A 358 7.73 8.80 4.52
N CYS A 359 7.60 9.43 3.34
CA CYS A 359 7.60 8.74 2.06
C CYS A 359 9.01 8.24 1.71
N LEU A 360 10.05 9.06 1.91
CA LEU A 360 11.44 8.63 1.70
C LEU A 360 11.82 7.50 2.66
N LEU A 361 11.39 7.59 3.93
CA LEU A 361 11.56 6.54 4.93
C LEU A 361 10.89 5.23 4.51
N HIS A 362 9.68 5.30 3.93
CA HIS A 362 8.99 4.14 3.38
C HIS A 362 9.80 3.46 2.26
N TRP A 363 10.32 4.23 1.30
CA TRP A 363 11.11 3.69 0.18
C TRP A 363 12.45 3.10 0.63
N LEU A 364 13.17 3.78 1.53
CA LEU A 364 14.42 3.28 2.09
C LEU A 364 14.23 1.88 2.71
N PHE A 365 13.22 1.71 3.56
CA PHE A 365 13.01 0.41 4.20
C PHE A 365 12.39 -0.63 3.28
N TYR A 366 11.65 -0.22 2.25
CA TYR A 366 11.24 -1.12 1.19
C TYR A 366 12.48 -1.77 0.53
N ASP A 367 13.49 -0.97 0.18
CA ASP A 367 14.73 -1.44 -0.42
C ASP A 367 15.54 -2.33 0.54
N VAL A 368 15.67 -1.93 1.82
CA VAL A 368 16.36 -2.74 2.83
C VAL A 368 15.72 -4.13 2.96
N VAL A 369 14.39 -4.20 3.03
CA VAL A 369 13.69 -5.48 3.11
C VAL A 369 13.86 -6.29 1.82
N GLU A 370 13.83 -5.67 0.65
CA GLU A 370 14.08 -6.37 -0.62
C GLU A 370 15.50 -6.95 -0.69
N ILE A 371 16.52 -6.22 -0.22
CA ILE A 371 17.91 -6.70 -0.10
C ILE A 371 17.96 -7.96 0.76
N LEU A 372 17.37 -7.92 1.96
CA LEU A 372 17.42 -9.05 2.89
C LEU A 372 16.60 -10.25 2.41
N GLU A 373 15.45 -10.02 1.74
CA GLU A 373 14.64 -11.09 1.14
C GLU A 373 15.37 -11.79 -0.01
N LYS A 374 16.11 -11.05 -0.85
CA LYS A 374 16.93 -11.61 -1.94
C LYS A 374 18.21 -12.29 -1.48
N ASN A 375 18.68 -11.99 -0.26
CA ASN A 375 19.93 -12.52 0.28
C ASN A 375 19.67 -13.28 1.59
N PRO A 376 19.17 -14.53 1.54
CA PRO A 376 18.77 -15.29 2.75
C PRO A 376 19.89 -15.63 3.73
N LYS A 377 21.15 -15.36 3.36
CA LYS A 377 22.34 -15.54 4.22
C LYS A 377 22.76 -14.24 4.93
N ALA A 378 22.15 -13.11 4.60
CA ALA A 378 22.38 -11.84 5.27
C ALA A 378 21.86 -11.90 6.71
N ASP A 379 22.56 -11.29 7.65
CA ASP A 379 22.02 -11.14 9.01
C ASP A 379 20.90 -10.09 9.01
N CYS A 380 19.65 -10.54 9.11
CA CYS A 380 18.49 -9.66 9.15
C CYS A 380 18.15 -9.16 10.56
N SER A 381 18.83 -9.61 11.62
CA SER A 381 18.39 -9.41 13.01
C SER A 381 18.27 -7.95 13.41
N GLN A 382 19.26 -7.12 13.07
CA GLN A 382 19.24 -5.69 13.42
C GLN A 382 18.48 -4.86 12.39
N LEU A 383 18.86 -4.94 11.11
CA LEU A 383 18.21 -4.16 10.05
C LEU A 383 16.72 -4.48 9.93
N GLY A 384 16.35 -5.77 9.94
CA GLY A 384 14.94 -6.18 9.87
C GLY A 384 14.14 -5.67 11.06
N LEU A 385 14.74 -5.58 12.25
CA LEU A 385 14.10 -5.02 13.44
C LEU A 385 13.93 -3.50 13.33
N VAL A 386 14.94 -2.78 12.83
CA VAL A 386 14.83 -1.34 12.54
C VAL A 386 13.71 -1.10 11.53
N CYS A 387 13.65 -1.86 10.44
CA CYS A 387 12.58 -1.77 9.44
C CYS A 387 11.21 -1.95 10.09
N TYR A 388 11.03 -2.97 10.95
CA TYR A 388 9.76 -3.21 11.61
C TYR A 388 9.29 -2.03 12.48
N VAL A 389 10.21 -1.43 13.26
CA VAL A 389 9.87 -0.39 14.25
C VAL A 389 9.62 0.97 13.60
N VAL A 390 10.46 1.31 12.62
CA VAL A 390 10.53 2.68 12.09
C VAL A 390 9.58 2.87 10.91
N THR A 391 9.28 1.81 10.15
CA THR A 391 8.45 1.94 8.94
C THR A 391 7.01 2.34 9.29
N PRO A 392 6.44 3.36 8.61
CA PRO A 392 5.08 3.82 8.87
C PRO A 392 3.99 2.90 8.29
N CYS A 393 4.29 2.23 7.18
CA CYS A 393 3.34 1.37 6.45
C CYS A 393 3.21 -0.03 7.06
N GLY A 394 1.98 -0.45 7.39
CA GLY A 394 1.69 -1.79 7.91
C GLY A 394 2.16 -2.95 7.01
N ASN A 395 2.06 -2.82 5.69
CA ASN A 395 2.49 -3.87 4.76
C ASN A 395 4.02 -4.07 4.77
N CYS A 396 4.78 -2.97 4.78
CA CYS A 396 6.23 -3.02 4.87
C CYS A 396 6.71 -3.53 6.24
N ARG A 397 6.02 -3.17 7.34
CA ARG A 397 6.24 -3.77 8.66
C ARG A 397 5.98 -5.27 8.64
N PHE A 398 4.88 -5.73 8.04
CA PHE A 398 4.55 -7.14 7.90
C PHE A 398 5.63 -7.91 7.12
N ARG A 399 6.13 -7.38 6.00
CA ARG A 399 7.24 -7.99 5.26
C ARG A 399 8.49 -8.16 6.14
N SER A 400 8.82 -7.13 6.92
CA SER A 400 9.94 -7.16 7.88
C SER A 400 9.75 -8.23 8.96
N ALA A 401 8.57 -8.28 9.58
CA ALA A 401 8.23 -9.27 10.61
C ALA A 401 8.27 -10.70 10.05
N ARG A 402 7.72 -10.92 8.86
CA ARG A 402 7.76 -12.22 8.15
C ARG A 402 9.18 -12.67 7.84
N LEU A 403 10.03 -11.74 7.40
CA LEU A 403 11.46 -12.00 7.16
C LEU A 403 12.18 -12.43 8.44
N LEU A 404 12.01 -11.67 9.53
CA LEU A 404 12.60 -11.98 10.84
C LEU A 404 12.14 -13.35 11.35
N LEU A 405 10.84 -13.66 11.23
CA LEU A 405 10.29 -14.96 11.63
C LEU A 405 10.90 -16.10 10.81
N LYS A 406 10.94 -15.95 9.48
CA LYS A 406 11.49 -16.96 8.55
C LYS A 406 12.96 -17.28 8.84
N GLN A 407 13.74 -16.28 9.26
CA GLN A 407 15.15 -16.44 9.61
C GLN A 407 15.39 -16.75 11.09
N GLN A 408 14.33 -16.98 11.88
CA GLN A 408 14.43 -17.24 13.33
C GLN A 408 15.14 -16.12 14.10
N ALA A 409 15.05 -14.88 13.59
CA ALA A 409 15.64 -13.68 14.17
C ALA A 409 14.60 -12.78 14.89
N ALA A 410 13.32 -13.14 14.83
CA ALA A 410 12.25 -12.39 15.49
C ALA A 410 12.34 -12.51 17.02
N PRO A 411 12.48 -11.40 17.77
CA PRO A 411 12.41 -11.46 19.23
C PRO A 411 11.00 -11.80 19.71
N GLN A 412 10.90 -12.40 20.90
CA GLN A 412 9.62 -12.87 21.45
C GLN A 412 8.55 -11.78 21.53
N TRP A 413 8.91 -10.59 22.02
CA TRP A 413 7.97 -9.47 22.13
C TRP A 413 7.36 -9.08 20.78
N LEU A 414 8.13 -9.17 19.68
CA LEU A 414 7.65 -8.84 18.34
C LEU A 414 6.66 -9.89 17.88
N MET A 415 6.94 -11.17 18.12
CA MET A 415 6.02 -12.25 17.80
C MET A 415 4.70 -12.12 18.56
N GLU A 416 4.76 -11.76 19.85
CA GLU A 416 3.58 -11.52 20.69
C GLU A 416 2.78 -10.30 20.21
N GLU A 417 3.47 -9.26 19.78
CA GLU A 417 2.86 -8.07 19.20
C GLU A 417 2.16 -8.35 17.88
N CYS A 418 2.82 -9.07 16.96
CA CYS A 418 2.28 -9.41 15.65
C CYS A 418 0.97 -10.23 15.72
N ARG A 419 0.72 -10.98 16.81
CA ARG A 419 -0.55 -11.68 17.03
C ARG A 419 -1.75 -10.75 17.19
N HIS A 420 -1.50 -9.48 17.51
CA HIS A 420 -2.53 -8.45 17.69
C HIS A 420 -2.41 -7.29 16.68
N ASP A 421 -1.56 -7.42 15.66
CA ASP A 421 -1.38 -6.39 14.63
C ASP A 421 -2.68 -6.10 13.87
N SER A 422 -2.86 -4.88 13.34
CA SER A 422 -4.06 -4.53 12.58
C SER A 422 -4.22 -5.37 11.31
N GLY A 423 -3.11 -5.81 10.69
CA GLY A 423 -3.12 -6.65 9.50
C GLY A 423 -3.53 -8.09 9.79
N LYS A 424 -4.62 -8.56 9.18
CA LYS A 424 -5.12 -9.94 9.35
C LYS A 424 -4.08 -10.99 8.97
N GLU A 425 -3.40 -10.82 7.83
CA GLU A 425 -2.33 -11.74 7.39
C GLU A 425 -1.18 -11.85 8.40
N CYS A 426 -0.84 -10.73 9.05
CA CYS A 426 0.17 -10.69 10.10
C CYS A 426 -0.27 -11.54 11.31
N ARG A 427 -1.50 -11.34 11.79
CA ARG A 427 -2.04 -12.14 12.91
C ARG A 427 -2.08 -13.63 12.59
N GLU A 428 -2.54 -13.99 11.40
CA GLU A 428 -2.64 -15.39 10.96
C GLU A 428 -1.27 -16.08 10.87
N LEU A 429 -0.27 -15.39 10.32
CA LEU A 429 1.10 -15.93 10.22
C LEU A 429 1.68 -16.25 11.61
N PHE A 430 1.54 -15.33 12.57
CA PHE A 430 2.13 -15.47 13.90
C PHE A 430 1.29 -16.29 14.88
N ALA A 431 0.00 -16.51 14.60
CA ALA A 431 -0.81 -17.50 15.28
C ALA A 431 -0.34 -18.93 14.94
N ASN A 432 -0.09 -19.21 13.66
CA ASN A 432 0.35 -20.53 13.19
C ASN A 432 1.79 -20.89 13.61
N ALA A 433 2.66 -19.89 13.72
CA ALA A 433 4.03 -20.10 14.19
C ALA A 433 4.11 -20.65 15.63
N ALA A 434 3.15 -20.32 16.49
CA ALA A 434 3.08 -20.82 17.87
C ALA A 434 2.78 -22.33 17.93
N GLY A 435 1.92 -22.81 17.02
CA GLY A 435 1.51 -24.22 16.96
C GLY A 435 2.54 -25.18 16.38
N SER A 436 3.68 -24.68 15.88
CA SER A 436 4.77 -25.50 15.31
C SER A 436 5.93 -25.73 16.28
N THR A 437 5.75 -25.38 17.55
CA THR A 437 6.76 -25.49 18.62
C THR A 437 6.35 -26.46 19.75
N GLU A 438 5.32 -27.28 19.52
CA GLU A 438 5.03 -28.50 20.29
C GLU A 438 5.48 -29.74 19.49
#